data_AF-A0A7C3QQ16-F1
#
_entry.id   AF-A0A7C3QQ16-F1
#
_cell.length_a   1.000
_cell.length_b   1.000
_cell.length_c   1.000
_cell.angle_alpha   90.00
_cell.angle_beta   90.00
_cell.angle_gamma   90.00
#
_symmetry.space_group_name_H-M   'P 1'
#
loop_
_entity.id
_entity.type
_entity.pdbx_description
1 polymer ?
#
loop_
_entity_poly.entity_id
_entity_poly.type
_entity_poly.pdbx_seq_one_letter_code
_entity_poly.pdbx_strand_id
1 'polypeptide(L)'
;MNYFSKRDLLWIFLLSIGPGAILSLIQPGNWFSGWLGFSLLLIVCMSLLVLATKWASGGRTLAWIVGIAFVLRLTGGVATYLALPVNGFDDEDDRAGFVYTDAHRRDDQAWKLAVSERPIIDAFGRNYAFDQYGGLLAFSAFIYRYLSPDTHRPLMLVLLAAFVGALALPFLWKAVSQQWGEKAG
;
A
#
# COMPACT_ATOMS: atom_id res chain seq x y z
N MET A 1 14.10 24.38 -2.67
CA MET A 1 14.75 23.07 -2.49
C MET A 1 14.18 22.11 -3.52
N ASN A 2 15.01 21.55 -4.39
CA ASN A 2 14.55 20.57 -5.38
C ASN A 2 14.71 19.17 -4.78
N TYR A 3 13.61 18.56 -4.33
CA TYR A 3 13.66 17.25 -3.65
C TYR A 3 13.87 16.10 -4.64
N PHE A 4 13.65 16.29 -5.95
CA PHE A 4 13.85 15.24 -6.96
C PHE A 4 15.07 15.51 -7.83
N SER A 5 15.91 14.50 -8.00
CA SER A 5 16.94 14.44 -9.04
C SER A 5 16.43 13.62 -10.22
N LYS A 6 17.02 13.82 -11.41
CA LYS A 6 16.74 12.99 -12.60
C LYS A 6 16.94 11.49 -12.32
N ARG A 7 17.94 11.18 -11.50
CA ARG A 7 18.23 9.81 -11.07
C ARG A 7 17.09 9.23 -10.24
N ASP A 8 16.50 10.00 -9.34
CA ASP A 8 15.37 9.52 -8.52
C ASP A 8 14.15 9.20 -9.37
N LEU A 9 13.81 10.08 -10.33
CA LEU A 9 12.68 9.84 -11.24
C LEU A 9 12.87 8.55 -12.06
N LEU A 10 14.09 8.32 -12.54
CA LEU A 10 14.43 7.09 -13.26
C LEU A 10 14.30 5.85 -12.38
N TRP A 11 14.81 5.88 -11.14
CA TRP A 11 14.68 4.75 -10.22
C TRP A 11 13.24 4.52 -9.78
N ILE A 12 12.46 5.57 -9.51
CA ILE A 12 11.04 5.47 -9.19
C ILE A 12 10.30 4.77 -10.34
N PHE A 13 10.54 5.19 -11.59
CA PHE A 13 9.91 4.60 -12.75
C PHE A 13 10.25 3.10 -12.89
N LEU A 14 11.53 2.75 -12.85
CA LEU A 14 11.99 1.36 -12.98
C LEU A 14 11.48 0.46 -11.84
N LEU A 15 11.54 0.96 -10.60
CA LEU A 15 11.10 0.23 -9.40
C LEU A 15 9.57 0.16 -9.27
N SER A 16 8.82 0.89 -10.09
CA SER A 16 7.36 0.80 -10.10
C SER A 16 6.84 -0.15 -11.16
N ILE A 17 7.43 -0.12 -12.36
CA ILE A 17 6.95 -0.92 -13.49
C ILE A 17 7.23 -2.41 -13.31
N GLY A 18 8.46 -2.76 -12.92
CA GLY A 18 8.86 -4.17 -12.78
C GLY A 18 8.05 -4.90 -11.70
N PRO A 19 8.09 -4.43 -10.43
CA PRO A 19 7.27 -5.00 -9.37
C PRO A 19 5.77 -4.90 -9.64
N GLY A 20 5.28 -3.84 -10.29
CA GLY A 20 3.88 -3.73 -10.67
C GLY A 20 3.43 -4.83 -11.64
N ALA A 21 4.29 -5.22 -12.58
CA ALA A 21 4.02 -6.33 -13.49
C ALA A 21 3.98 -7.67 -12.75
N ILE A 22 4.91 -7.88 -11.80
CA ILE A 22 4.96 -9.09 -10.96
C ILE A 22 3.70 -9.21 -10.11
N LEU A 23 3.31 -8.14 -9.41
CA LEU A 23 2.09 -8.13 -8.58
C LEU A 23 0.83 -8.39 -9.40
N SER A 24 0.78 -7.91 -10.64
CA SER A 24 -0.35 -8.18 -11.52
C SER A 24 -0.40 -9.62 -12.05
N LEU A 25 0.73 -10.33 -12.12
CA LEU A 25 0.75 -11.73 -12.56
C LEU A 25 0.16 -12.67 -11.51
N ILE A 26 0.26 -12.31 -10.23
CA ILE A 26 -0.19 -13.13 -9.09
C ILE A 26 -1.59 -12.72 -8.57
N GLN A 27 -2.30 -11.89 -9.33
CA GLN A 27 -3.64 -11.42 -9.01
C GLN A 27 -4.58 -11.70 -10.19
N PRO A 28 -5.89 -11.88 -9.93
CA PRO A 28 -6.85 -12.17 -10.99
C PRO A 28 -7.07 -10.98 -11.94
N GLY A 29 -7.89 -11.22 -12.97
CA GLY A 29 -8.40 -10.21 -13.91
C GLY A 29 -7.46 -9.89 -15.07
N ASN A 30 -7.68 -8.75 -15.72
CA ASN A 30 -6.89 -8.33 -16.85
C ASN A 30 -5.47 -7.93 -16.40
N TRP A 31 -4.45 -8.62 -16.92
CA TRP A 31 -3.06 -8.37 -16.56
C TRP A 31 -2.59 -6.94 -16.87
N PHE A 32 -2.98 -6.37 -18.01
CA PHE A 32 -2.57 -5.01 -18.37
C PHE A 32 -3.20 -3.97 -17.44
N SER A 33 -4.48 -4.14 -17.08
CA SER A 33 -5.15 -3.26 -16.12
C SER A 33 -4.52 -3.34 -14.73
N GLY A 34 -4.23 -4.55 -14.24
CA GLY A 34 -3.55 -4.74 -12.97
C GLY A 34 -2.14 -4.15 -12.98
N TRP A 35 -1.37 -4.39 -14.04
CA TRP A 35 -0.01 -3.85 -14.20
C TRP A 35 -0.02 -2.32 -14.14
N LEU A 36 -0.93 -1.67 -14.87
CA LEU A 36 -1.07 -0.22 -14.87
C LEU A 36 -1.48 0.28 -13.47
N GLY A 37 -2.47 -0.34 -12.85
CA GLY A 37 -2.95 0.02 -11.51
C GLY A 37 -1.85 -0.07 -10.44
N PHE A 38 -1.15 -1.20 -10.37
CA PHE A 38 -0.04 -1.40 -9.44
C PHE A 38 1.14 -0.46 -9.73
N SER A 39 1.49 -0.26 -10.99
CA SER A 39 2.61 0.62 -11.37
C SER A 39 2.32 2.08 -10.99
N LEU A 40 1.11 2.58 -11.26
CA LEU A 40 0.72 3.93 -10.85
C LEU A 40 0.75 4.09 -9.33
N LEU A 41 0.23 3.11 -8.60
CA LEU A 41 0.22 3.14 -7.14
C LEU A 41 1.65 3.12 -6.57
N LEU A 42 2.53 2.28 -7.13
CA LEU A 42 3.95 2.24 -6.77
C LEU A 42 4.67 3.56 -7.07
N ILE A 43 4.40 4.21 -8.21
CA ILE A 43 4.98 5.52 -8.53
C ILE A 43 4.63 6.53 -7.44
N VAL A 44 3.36 6.59 -7.03
CA VAL A 44 2.89 7.49 -5.98
C VAL A 44 3.58 7.16 -4.65
N CYS A 45 3.55 5.90 -4.22
CA CYS A 45 4.17 5.46 -2.97
C CYS A 45 5.68 5.77 -2.93
N MET A 46 6.41 5.41 -3.99
CA MET A 46 7.85 5.63 -4.08
C MET A 46 8.21 7.11 -4.10
N SER A 47 7.45 7.92 -4.83
CA SER A 47 7.65 9.38 -4.87
C SER A 47 7.50 9.99 -3.48
N LEU A 48 6.47 9.58 -2.73
CA LEU A 48 6.22 10.06 -1.37
C LEU A 48 7.29 9.57 -0.38
N LEU A 49 7.74 8.32 -0.49
CA LEU A 49 8.82 7.80 0.37
C LEU A 49 10.15 8.54 0.11
N VAL A 50 10.51 8.79 -1.15
CA VAL A 50 11.71 9.56 -1.49
C VAL A 50 11.60 10.99 -0.97
N LEU A 51 10.44 11.64 -1.18
CA LEU A 51 10.18 13.00 -0.69
C LEU A 51 10.31 13.09 0.84
N ALA A 52 9.64 12.19 1.56
CA ALA A 52 9.66 12.15 3.02
C ALA A 52 11.07 11.87 3.56
N THR A 53 11.79 10.92 2.95
CA THR A 53 13.17 10.58 3.32
C THR A 53 14.11 11.77 3.18
N LYS A 54 14.00 12.52 2.07
CA LYS A 54 14.85 13.71 1.85
C LYS A 54 14.45 14.88 2.74
N TRP A 55 13.16 15.06 3.00
CA TRP A 55 12.65 16.04 3.96
C TRP A 55 13.16 15.79 5.39
N ALA A 56 13.31 14.51 5.76
CA ALA A 56 13.84 14.11 7.05
C ALA A 56 15.35 14.29 7.20
N SER A 57 16.08 14.61 6.12
CA SER A 57 17.52 14.87 6.10
C SER A 57 18.44 13.74 6.60
N GLY A 58 17.94 12.49 6.73
CA GLY A 58 18.73 11.34 7.23
C GLY A 58 19.73 10.72 6.24
N GLY A 59 19.98 11.37 5.10
CA GLY A 59 20.96 10.96 4.10
C GLY A 59 20.75 9.54 3.54
N ARG A 60 21.86 8.85 3.24
CA ARG A 60 21.84 7.50 2.65
C ARG A 60 21.37 6.42 3.64
N THR A 61 21.66 6.61 4.93
CA THR A 61 21.29 5.65 5.98
C THR A 61 19.77 5.54 6.09
N LEU A 62 19.06 6.67 6.23
CA LEU A 62 17.60 6.66 6.29
C LEU A 62 16.98 6.09 5.02
N ALA A 63 17.53 6.40 3.84
CA ALA A 63 17.03 5.85 2.58
C ALA A 63 17.10 4.32 2.55
N TRP A 64 18.17 3.72 3.06
CA TRP A 64 18.28 2.26 3.18
C TRP A 64 17.29 1.68 4.19
N ILE A 65 17.15 2.31 5.37
CA ILE A 65 16.21 1.85 6.41
C ILE A 65 14.79 1.85 5.84
N VAL A 66 14.38 2.93 5.17
CA VAL A 66 13.06 3.05 4.53
C VAL A 66 12.87 2.01 3.42
N GLY A 67 13.87 1.86 2.55
CA GLY A 67 13.81 0.89 1.45
C GLY A 67 13.68 -0.55 1.94
N ILE A 68 14.51 -0.95 2.91
CA ILE A 68 14.46 -2.28 3.52
C ILE A 68 13.13 -2.50 4.24
N ALA A 69 12.68 -1.50 5.02
CA ALA A 69 11.42 -1.57 5.75
C ALA A 69 10.21 -1.75 4.82
N PHE A 70 10.20 -1.05 3.67
CA PHE A 70 9.16 -1.18 2.65
C PHE A 70 9.20 -2.57 1.99
N VAL A 71 10.38 -3.02 1.55
CA VAL A 71 10.55 -4.32 0.90
C VAL A 71 10.16 -5.48 1.82
N LEU A 72 10.59 -5.45 3.08
CA LEU A 72 10.24 -6.49 4.06
C LEU A 72 8.74 -6.52 4.33
N ARG A 73 8.09 -5.35 4.48
CA ARG A 73 6.64 -5.28 4.71
C ARG A 73 5.84 -5.76 3.51
N LEU A 74 6.22 -5.33 2.30
CA LEU A 74 5.54 -5.73 1.07
C LEU A 74 5.71 -7.23 0.83
N THR A 75 6.95 -7.72 0.90
CA THR A 75 7.24 -9.15 0.68
C THR A 75 6.57 -10.01 1.74
N GLY A 76 6.62 -9.60 3.02
CA GLY A 76 5.92 -10.29 4.10
C GLY A 76 4.41 -10.33 3.88
N GLY A 77 3.79 -9.20 3.53
CA GLY A 77 2.36 -9.14 3.26
C GLY A 77 1.92 -9.99 2.05
N VAL A 78 2.68 -9.93 0.94
CA VAL A 78 2.43 -10.76 -0.24
C VAL A 78 2.62 -12.24 0.08
N ALA A 79 3.70 -12.59 0.79
CA ALA A 79 3.96 -13.97 1.19
C ALA A 79 2.84 -14.52 2.07
N THR A 80 2.38 -13.75 3.06
CA THR A 80 1.25 -14.14 3.92
C THR A 80 -0.03 -14.33 3.10
N TYR A 81 -0.37 -13.38 2.22
CA TYR A 81 -1.56 -13.49 1.37
C TYR A 81 -1.55 -14.74 0.49
N LEU A 82 -0.40 -15.13 -0.05
CA LEU A 82 -0.26 -16.32 -0.90
C LEU A 82 -0.16 -17.63 -0.11
N ALA A 83 0.44 -17.59 1.09
CA ALA A 83 0.65 -18.79 1.91
C ALA A 83 -0.61 -19.20 2.68
N LEU A 84 -1.41 -18.25 3.15
CA LEU A 84 -2.60 -18.54 3.96
C LEU A 84 -3.60 -19.50 3.29
N PRO A 85 -3.94 -19.37 1.98
CA PRO A 85 -4.87 -20.30 1.36
C PRO A 85 -4.33 -21.75 1.25
N VAL A 86 -3.02 -21.94 1.38
CA VAL A 86 -2.35 -23.25 1.24
C VAL A 86 -1.96 -23.84 2.60
N ASN A 87 -1.57 -23.00 3.55
CA ASN A 87 -0.98 -23.37 4.84
C ASN A 87 -1.83 -22.97 6.05
N GLY A 88 -2.88 -22.17 5.85
CA GLY A 88 -3.80 -21.71 6.89
C GLY A 88 -4.79 -22.77 7.34
N PHE A 89 -5.68 -22.37 8.24
CA PHE A 89 -6.77 -23.18 8.73
C PHE A 89 -7.89 -23.29 7.70
N ASP A 90 -8.77 -24.27 7.89
CA ASP A 90 -9.89 -24.53 6.98
C ASP A 90 -11.06 -23.58 7.24
N ASP A 91 -10.81 -22.27 7.18
CA ASP A 91 -11.81 -21.22 7.32
C ASP A 91 -11.83 -20.26 6.11
N GLU A 92 -12.90 -19.46 6.02
CA GLU A 92 -13.14 -18.58 4.86
C GLU A 92 -12.13 -17.42 4.77
N ASP A 93 -11.58 -16.96 5.90
CA ASP A 93 -10.68 -15.82 5.96
C ASP A 93 -9.27 -16.21 5.49
N ASP A 94 -8.75 -17.34 5.99
CA ASP A 94 -7.44 -17.87 5.59
C ASP A 94 -7.42 -18.26 4.11
N ARG A 95 -8.50 -18.86 3.61
CA ARG A 95 -8.68 -19.16 2.17
C ARG A 95 -8.73 -17.90 1.30
N ALA A 96 -9.17 -16.76 1.85
CA ALA A 96 -9.16 -15.46 1.18
C ALA A 96 -7.82 -14.71 1.32
N GLY A 97 -6.86 -15.27 2.07
CA GLY A 97 -5.54 -14.66 2.28
C GLY A 97 -5.50 -13.63 3.42
N PHE A 98 -6.43 -13.69 4.37
CA PHE A 98 -6.53 -12.76 5.49
C PHE A 98 -6.32 -13.45 6.84
N VAL A 99 -5.37 -12.93 7.62
CA VAL A 99 -5.14 -13.39 9.02
C VAL A 99 -6.29 -12.98 9.96
N TYR A 100 -7.01 -11.91 9.63
CA TYR A 100 -8.03 -11.32 10.52
C TYR A 100 -9.35 -11.12 9.78
N THR A 101 -10.43 -11.66 10.35
CA THR A 101 -11.81 -11.51 9.85
C THR A 101 -12.21 -10.05 9.64
N ASP A 102 -11.83 -9.16 10.55
CA ASP A 102 -12.13 -7.72 10.44
C ASP A 102 -11.47 -7.09 9.20
N ALA A 103 -10.27 -7.52 8.85
CA ALA A 103 -9.57 -7.02 7.66
C ALA A 103 -10.27 -7.52 6.39
N HIS A 104 -10.62 -8.81 6.35
CA HIS A 104 -11.35 -9.41 5.23
C HIS A 104 -12.69 -8.71 5.00
N ARG A 105 -13.51 -8.55 6.05
CA ARG A 105 -14.82 -7.90 5.95
C ARG A 105 -14.75 -6.44 5.53
N ARG A 106 -13.75 -5.69 6.00
CA ARG A 106 -13.54 -4.29 5.58
C ARG A 106 -13.15 -4.21 4.11
N ASP A 107 -12.27 -5.10 3.66
CA ASP A 107 -11.83 -5.15 2.26
C ASP A 107 -13.00 -5.51 1.32
N ASP A 108 -13.81 -6.49 1.71
CA ASP A 108 -15.05 -6.86 1.02
C ASP A 108 -16.04 -5.69 0.91
N GLN A 109 -16.21 -4.93 1.98
CA GLN A 109 -17.07 -3.74 1.97
C GLN A 109 -16.52 -2.66 1.04
N ALA A 110 -15.20 -2.47 1.02
CA ALA A 110 -14.55 -1.51 0.14
C ALA A 110 -14.74 -1.90 -1.32
N TRP A 111 -14.58 -3.18 -1.64
CA TRP A 111 -14.83 -3.72 -2.98
C TRP A 111 -16.30 -3.57 -3.39
N LYS A 112 -17.24 -3.97 -2.52
CA LYS A 112 -18.68 -3.83 -2.78
C LYS A 112 -19.08 -2.38 -3.04
N LEU A 113 -18.53 -1.44 -2.27
CA LEU A 113 -18.74 -0.01 -2.54
C LEU A 113 -18.12 0.36 -3.88
N ALA A 114 -16.87 -0.01 -4.15
CA ALA A 114 -16.14 0.34 -5.38
C ALA A 114 -16.87 -0.06 -6.67
N VAL A 115 -17.46 -1.26 -6.72
CA VAL A 115 -18.20 -1.74 -7.92
C VAL A 115 -19.65 -1.29 -7.99
N SER A 116 -20.17 -0.67 -6.93
CA SER A 116 -21.54 -0.15 -6.93
C SER A 116 -21.65 1.21 -7.63
N GLU A 117 -22.87 1.59 -8.01
CA GLU A 117 -23.19 2.93 -8.52
C GLU A 117 -23.23 4.01 -7.41
N ARG A 118 -22.95 3.64 -6.16
CA ARG A 118 -23.00 4.56 -5.03
C ARG A 118 -21.77 5.46 -4.97
N PRO A 119 -21.91 6.71 -4.52
CA PRO A 119 -20.77 7.60 -4.35
C PRO A 119 -19.86 7.09 -3.23
N ILE A 120 -18.54 7.32 -3.35
CA ILE A 120 -17.55 6.88 -2.35
C ILE A 120 -17.82 7.49 -0.98
N ILE A 121 -18.43 8.68 -0.93
CA ILE A 121 -18.82 9.35 0.32
C ILE A 121 -19.80 8.53 1.17
N ASP A 122 -20.52 7.57 0.57
CA ASP A 122 -21.40 6.66 1.32
C ASP A 122 -20.63 5.82 2.34
N ALA A 123 -19.31 5.66 2.19
CA ALA A 123 -18.43 5.03 3.17
C ALA A 123 -18.49 5.69 4.56
N PHE A 124 -18.82 6.99 4.63
CA PHE A 124 -18.96 7.73 5.90
C PHE A 124 -20.36 7.64 6.51
N GLY A 125 -21.30 6.96 5.83
CA GLY A 125 -22.64 6.71 6.35
C GLY A 125 -22.69 5.54 7.32
N ARG A 126 -23.81 5.38 8.04
CA ARG A 126 -24.03 4.27 9.00
C ARG A 126 -24.26 2.90 8.35
N ASN A 127 -24.15 2.80 7.03
CA ASN A 127 -24.48 1.59 6.26
C ASN A 127 -23.35 0.55 6.30
N TYR A 128 -22.15 0.90 6.78
CA TYR A 128 -20.99 0.03 6.83
C TYR A 128 -20.54 -0.16 8.28
N ALA A 129 -20.66 -1.39 8.78
CA ALA A 129 -20.47 -1.70 10.20
C ALA A 129 -19.02 -1.90 10.63
N PHE A 130 -18.08 -2.10 9.71
CA PHE A 130 -16.72 -2.58 10.04
C PHE A 130 -15.62 -1.51 9.95
N ASP A 131 -15.90 -0.30 9.46
CA ASP A 131 -14.99 0.86 9.58
C ASP A 131 -15.64 1.93 10.49
N GLN A 132 -15.01 2.23 11.63
CA GLN A 132 -15.54 3.14 12.64
C GLN A 132 -15.64 4.60 12.15
N TYR A 133 -14.81 5.01 11.20
CA TYR A 133 -14.79 6.39 10.68
C TYR A 133 -15.10 6.46 9.18
N GLY A 134 -15.10 5.33 8.47
CA GLY A 134 -15.37 5.22 7.04
C GLY A 134 -14.21 5.67 6.14
N GLY A 135 -13.14 6.25 6.70
CA GLY A 135 -12.03 6.80 5.94
C GLY A 135 -11.20 5.74 5.23
N LEU A 136 -10.92 4.61 5.89
CA LEU A 136 -10.16 3.51 5.30
C LEU A 136 -11.01 2.80 4.23
N LEU A 137 -12.30 2.64 4.48
CA LEU A 137 -13.27 2.11 3.54
C LEU A 137 -13.36 3.00 2.28
N ALA A 138 -13.53 4.31 2.45
CA ALA A 138 -13.59 5.29 1.35
C ALA A 138 -12.31 5.25 0.51
N PHE A 139 -11.16 5.25 1.17
CA PHE A 139 -9.86 5.20 0.50
C PHE A 139 -9.65 3.89 -0.25
N SER A 140 -9.98 2.75 0.36
CA SER A 140 -9.85 1.44 -0.28
C SER A 140 -10.81 1.29 -1.47
N ALA A 141 -12.05 1.76 -1.32
CA ALA A 141 -13.03 1.78 -2.41
C ALA A 141 -12.58 2.68 -3.58
N PHE A 142 -11.96 3.84 -3.27
CA PHE A 142 -11.37 4.71 -4.29
C PHE A 142 -10.27 3.98 -5.08
N ILE A 143 -9.35 3.31 -4.38
CA ILE A 143 -8.26 2.57 -5.01
C ILE A 143 -8.83 1.50 -5.95
N TYR A 144 -9.78 0.69 -5.48
CA TYR A 144 -10.38 -0.33 -6.32
C TYR A 144 -11.15 0.23 -7.51
N ARG A 145 -11.98 1.26 -7.30
CA ARG A 145 -12.82 1.83 -8.36
C ARG A 145 -12.01 2.40 -9.52
N TYR A 146 -10.84 3.00 -9.24
CA TYR A 146 -10.06 3.70 -10.27
C TYR A 146 -8.83 2.95 -10.74
N LEU A 147 -8.23 2.10 -9.91
CA LEU A 147 -7.00 1.35 -10.27
C LEU A 147 -7.24 -0.13 -10.54
N SER A 148 -8.39 -0.67 -10.13
CA SER A 148 -8.74 -2.09 -10.30
C SER A 148 -10.23 -2.29 -10.63
N PRO A 149 -10.81 -1.56 -11.61
CA PRO A 149 -12.26 -1.60 -11.85
C PRO A 149 -12.76 -2.96 -12.35
N ASP A 150 -11.87 -3.79 -12.92
CA ASP A 150 -12.22 -5.07 -13.54
C ASP A 150 -12.29 -6.22 -12.53
N THR A 151 -11.56 -6.17 -11.42
CA THR A 151 -11.58 -7.23 -10.39
C THR A 151 -11.01 -6.77 -9.06
N HIS A 152 -11.28 -7.55 -8.01
CA HIS A 152 -10.80 -7.30 -6.65
C HIS A 152 -9.33 -7.72 -6.53
N ARG A 153 -8.43 -6.79 -6.21
CA ARG A 153 -6.98 -7.05 -6.06
C ARG A 153 -6.45 -6.65 -4.68
N PRO A 154 -6.62 -7.49 -3.63
CA PRO A 154 -6.24 -7.17 -2.26
C PRO A 154 -4.77 -6.75 -2.07
N LEU A 155 -3.87 -7.22 -2.94
CA LEU A 155 -2.45 -6.82 -2.86
C LEU A 155 -2.22 -5.31 -3.06
N MET A 156 -3.16 -4.57 -3.64
CA MET A 156 -3.10 -3.10 -3.68
C MET A 156 -3.17 -2.49 -2.27
N LEU A 157 -4.00 -3.05 -1.39
CA LEU A 157 -4.07 -2.60 0.00
C LEU A 157 -2.88 -3.08 0.83
N VAL A 158 -2.34 -4.28 0.54
CA VAL A 158 -1.08 -4.74 1.13
C VAL A 158 0.07 -3.79 0.79
N LEU A 159 0.14 -3.35 -0.47
CA LEU A 159 1.11 -2.35 -0.92
C LEU A 159 0.96 -1.02 -0.16
N LEU A 160 -0.27 -0.55 0.02
CA LEU A 160 -0.56 0.66 0.78
C LEU A 160 -0.19 0.52 2.26
N ALA A 161 -0.46 -0.62 2.88
CA ALA A 161 -0.07 -0.91 4.25
C ALA A 161 1.46 -0.92 4.41
N ALA A 162 2.18 -1.54 3.46
CA ALA A 162 3.64 -1.52 3.43
C ALA A 162 4.20 -0.09 3.26
N PHE A 163 3.58 0.70 2.38
CA PHE A 163 3.91 2.10 2.17
C PHE A 163 3.74 2.92 3.45
N VAL A 164 2.56 2.89 4.09
CA VAL A 164 2.30 3.66 5.33
C VAL A 164 3.24 3.24 6.44
N GLY A 165 3.48 1.93 6.59
CA GLY A 165 4.42 1.40 7.58
C GLY A 165 5.87 1.86 7.36
N ALA A 166 6.31 2.02 6.11
CA ALA A 166 7.63 2.56 5.78
C ALA A 166 7.68 4.09 5.90
N LEU A 167 6.58 4.78 5.56
CA LEU A 167 6.46 6.24 5.62
C LEU A 167 6.59 6.76 7.05
N ALA A 168 6.25 5.97 8.07
CA ALA A 168 6.44 6.36 9.47
C ALA A 168 7.91 6.64 9.83
N LEU A 169 8.88 6.00 9.13
CA LEU A 169 10.30 6.07 9.49
C LEU A 169 10.93 7.46 9.26
N PRO A 170 10.74 8.15 8.11
CA PRO A 170 11.21 9.51 7.95
C PRO A 170 10.61 10.49 8.96
N PHE A 171 9.33 10.32 9.32
CA PHE A 171 8.70 11.17 10.34
C PHE A 171 9.31 10.94 11.72
N LEU A 172 9.51 9.68 12.10
CA LEU A 172 10.18 9.32 13.35
C LEU A 172 11.61 9.86 13.39
N TRP A 173 12.38 9.68 12.32
CA TRP A 173 13.73 10.20 12.19
C TRP A 173 13.76 11.73 12.39
N LYS A 174 12.86 12.44 11.72
CA LYS A 174 12.77 13.89 11.84
C LYS A 174 12.45 14.32 13.27
N ALA A 175 11.48 13.68 13.91
CA ALA A 175 11.12 13.99 15.30
C ALA A 175 12.28 13.74 16.27
N VAL A 176 13.00 12.62 16.13
CA VAL A 176 14.17 12.30 16.96
C VAL A 176 15.30 13.30 16.74
N SER A 177 15.60 13.63 15.47
CA SER A 177 16.65 14.61 15.13
C SER A 177 16.35 16.01 15.68
N GLN A 178 15.07 16.40 15.74
CA GLN A 178 14.64 17.68 16.30
C GLN A 178 14.74 17.71 17.84
N GLN A 179 14.45 16.58 18.49
CA GLN A 179 14.44 16.50 19.96
C GLN A 179 15.84 16.29 20.55
N TRP A 180 16.70 15.48 19.91
CA TRP A 180 18.01 15.07 20.45
C TRP A 180 19.21 15.49 19.58
N GLY A 181 18.98 16.20 18.47
CA GLY A 181 20.01 16.64 17.54
C GLY A 181 20.41 15.58 16.51
N GLU A 182 21.14 15.98 15.48
CA GLU A 182 21.45 15.14 14.29
C GLU A 182 22.29 13.90 14.60
N LYS A 183 22.99 13.84 15.74
CA LYS A 183 23.82 12.67 16.13
C LYS A 183 23.02 11.49 16.67
N ALA A 184 21.73 11.68 16.97
CA ALA A 184 20.85 10.66 17.52
C ALA A 184 20.02 9.93 16.45
N GLY A 185 20.02 10.44 15.20
CA GLY A 185 19.39 9.82 14.04
C GLY A 185 20.38 8.92 13.30
#